data_AF-A0A5B9VZT9-F1
#
_entry.id   AF-A0A5B9VZT9-F1
#
_cell.length_a   1.000
_cell.length_b   1.000
_cell.length_c   1.000
_cell.angle_alpha   90.00
_cell.angle_beta   90.00
_cell.angle_gamma   90.00
#
_symmetry.space_group_name_H-M   'P 1'
#
loop_
_entity.id
_entity.type
_entity.pdbx_description
1 polymer ?
#
loop_
_entity_poly.entity_id
_entity_poly.type
_entity_poly.pdbx_seq_one_letter_code
_entity_poly.pdbx_strand_id
1 'polypeptide(L)'
;MDHFVTLDKLPENLEFPGDLKDRIWIDPASKRLFFRGYMSKTEFDRISSLTRDWAFRRKLEELFQISVLEDLPAPAVGRGLLSLFRRRMVPS
;
A
#
# COMPACT_ATOMS: atom_id res chain seq x y z
N MET A 1 -5.00 -3.46 -13.27
CA MET A 1 -5.06 -4.34 -12.09
C MET A 1 -5.49 -3.51 -10.91
N ASP A 2 -6.45 -4.02 -10.14
CA ASP A 2 -7.03 -3.35 -8.98
C ASP A 2 -6.57 -4.14 -7.76
N HIS A 3 -5.82 -3.51 -6.88
CA HIS A 3 -5.29 -4.12 -5.66
C HIS A 3 -6.12 -3.63 -4.48
N PHE A 4 -6.33 -4.49 -3.48
CA PHE A 4 -7.05 -4.10 -2.28
C PHE A 4 -6.46 -4.74 -1.03
N VAL A 5 -6.61 -4.05 0.09
CA VAL A 5 -6.25 -4.55 1.42
C VAL A 5 -7.39 -4.32 2.39
N THR A 6 -7.52 -5.21 3.38
CA THR A 6 -8.52 -5.07 4.43
C THR A 6 -7.92 -4.30 5.60
N LEU A 7 -8.57 -3.20 5.99
CA LEU A 7 -8.19 -2.36 7.11
C LEU A 7 -8.77 -2.94 8.40
N ASP A 8 -7.93 -3.19 9.39
CA ASP A 8 -8.39 -3.59 10.74
C ASP A 8 -9.10 -2.44 11.45
N LYS A 9 -8.68 -1.20 11.17
CA LYS A 9 -9.26 0.04 11.71
C LYS A 9 -9.49 1.02 10.57
N LEU A 10 -10.70 1.57 10.45
CA LEU A 10 -10.95 2.67 9.54
C LEU A 10 -10.29 3.93 10.10
N PRO A 11 -9.47 4.65 9.32
CA PRO A 11 -9.00 5.96 9.73
C PRO A 11 -10.20 6.92 9.76
N GLU A 12 -10.38 7.54 10.91
CA GLU A 12 -11.44 8.49 11.18
C GLU A 12 -11.00 9.82 10.52
N ASN A 13 -11.71 10.28 9.48
CA ASN A 13 -11.39 11.50 8.71
C ASN A 13 -10.23 11.41 7.70
N LEU A 14 -10.00 10.25 7.06
CA LEU A 14 -9.06 10.21 5.94
C LEU A 14 -9.69 10.74 4.65
N GLU A 15 -9.24 11.91 4.20
CA GLU A 15 -9.55 12.43 2.87
C GLU A 15 -8.36 12.27 1.94
N PHE A 16 -8.58 11.57 0.82
CA PHE A 16 -7.59 11.49 -0.24
C PHE A 16 -7.67 12.75 -1.12
N PRO A 17 -6.52 13.36 -1.49
CA PRO A 17 -6.51 14.45 -2.45
C PRO A 17 -7.10 13.97 -3.79
N GLY A 18 -7.81 14.85 -4.49
CA GLY A 18 -8.60 14.50 -5.68
C GLY A 18 -7.82 13.74 -6.76
N ASP A 19 -6.55 14.11 -6.97
CA ASP A 19 -5.66 13.43 -7.92
C ASP A 19 -5.41 11.96 -7.58
N LEU A 20 -5.43 11.61 -6.29
CA LEU A 20 -5.29 10.24 -5.84
C LEU A 20 -6.63 9.53 -5.75
N LYS A 21 -7.74 10.24 -5.49
CA LYS A 21 -9.07 9.65 -5.28
C LYS A 21 -9.59 8.85 -6.49
N ASP A 22 -9.12 9.17 -7.70
CA ASP A 22 -9.41 8.39 -8.92
C ASP A 22 -8.69 7.02 -8.93
N ARG A 23 -7.55 6.94 -8.23
CA ARG A 23 -6.70 5.76 -8.13
C ARG A 23 -6.88 5.00 -6.81
N ILE A 24 -7.15 5.68 -5.69
CA ILE A 24 -7.27 5.11 -4.36
C ILE A 24 -8.60 5.49 -3.71
N TRP A 25 -9.30 4.51 -3.16
CA TRP A 25 -10.55 4.75 -2.44
C TRP A 25 -10.71 3.77 -1.27
N ILE A 26 -11.47 4.19 -0.26
CA ILE A 26 -11.84 3.33 0.87
C ILE A 26 -13.31 2.98 0.73
N ASP A 27 -13.60 1.70 0.90
CA ASP A 27 -14.95 1.19 1.10
C ASP A 27 -15.21 1.06 2.62
N PRO A 28 -16.01 1.95 3.23
CA PRO A 28 -16.28 1.91 4.66
C PRO A 28 -17.17 0.73 5.07
N ALA A 29 -17.98 0.20 4.14
CA ALA A 29 -18.87 -0.95 4.41
C ALA A 29 -18.07 -2.25 4.61
N SER A 30 -17.02 -2.43 3.80
CA SER A 30 -16.16 -3.60 3.81
C SER A 30 -14.86 -3.39 4.59
N LYS A 31 -14.61 -2.15 5.04
CA LYS A 31 -13.34 -1.70 5.63
C LYS A 31 -12.15 -2.02 4.75
N ARG A 32 -12.27 -1.79 3.44
CA ARG A 32 -11.22 -2.11 2.46
C ARG A 32 -10.67 -0.87 1.82
N LEU A 33 -9.36 -0.85 1.62
CA LEU A 33 -8.66 0.16 0.84
C LEU A 33 -8.36 -0.44 -0.53
N PHE A 34 -8.79 0.23 -1.58
CA PHE A 34 -8.60 -0.15 -2.96
C PHE A 34 -7.63 0.80 -3.63
N PHE A 35 -6.80 0.27 -4.53
CA PHE A 35 -5.87 1.01 -5.33
C PHE A 35 -5.81 0.48 -6.76
N ARG A 36 -5.87 1.37 -7.73
CA ARG A 36 -5.90 1.06 -9.15
C ARG A 36 -4.53 1.29 -9.78
N GLY A 37 -3.96 0.20 -10.30
CA GLY A 37 -2.67 0.16 -10.97
C GLY A 37 -1.49 0.13 -10.00
N TYR A 38 -0.33 0.59 -10.47
CA TYR A 38 0.91 0.58 -9.70
C TYR A 38 0.97 1.75 -8.70
N MET A 39 1.17 1.45 -7.42
CA MET A 39 1.41 2.47 -6.40
C MET A 39 2.89 2.85 -6.42
N SER A 40 3.19 4.09 -6.73
CA SER A 40 4.56 4.61 -6.65
C SER A 40 4.94 5.00 -5.23
N LYS A 41 6.25 5.05 -4.94
CA LYS A 41 6.75 5.50 -3.63
C LYS A 41 6.28 6.92 -3.29
N THR A 42 6.13 7.79 -4.28
CA THR A 42 5.62 9.15 -4.11
C THR A 42 4.16 9.17 -3.67
N GLU A 43 3.33 8.27 -4.21
CA GLU A 43 1.93 8.14 -3.80
C GLU A 43 1.83 7.57 -2.39
N PHE A 44 2.62 6.52 -2.10
CA PHE A 44 2.72 5.97 -0.75
C PHE A 44 3.11 7.04 0.28
N ASP A 45 4.14 7.85 0.00
CA ASP A 45 4.62 8.89 0.90
C ASP A 45 3.56 10.00 1.12
N ARG A 46 2.87 10.41 0.05
CA ARG A 46 1.73 11.34 0.13
C ARG A 46 0.62 10.80 1.03
N ILE A 47 0.18 9.56 0.79
CA ILE A 47 -0.93 8.96 1.55
C ILE A 47 -0.51 8.70 3.01
N SER A 48 0.71 8.22 3.24
CA SER A 48 1.27 7.99 4.58
C SER A 48 1.44 9.28 5.39
N SER A 49 1.58 10.42 4.71
CA SER A 49 1.63 11.75 5.33
C SER A 49 0.26 12.30 5.74
N LEU A 50 -0.83 11.83 5.10
CA LEU A 50 -2.21 12.26 5.41
C LEU A 50 -2.74 11.68 6.72
N THR A 51 -2.15 10.58 7.21
CA THR A 51 -2.59 9.91 8.44
C THR A 51 -1.43 9.62 9.37
N ARG A 52 -1.70 9.72 10.67
CA ARG A 52 -0.78 9.32 11.74
C ARG A 52 -1.07 7.94 12.30
N ASP A 53 -2.12 7.26 11.81
CA ASP A 53 -2.48 5.92 12.28
C ASP A 53 -1.46 4.87 11.82
N TRP A 54 -0.80 4.25 12.80
CA TRP A 54 0.16 3.18 12.55
C TRP A 54 -0.49 1.94 11.89
N ALA A 55 -1.73 1.62 12.30
CA ALA A 55 -2.48 0.51 11.73
C ALA A 55 -2.76 0.72 10.23
N PHE A 56 -3.09 1.94 9.83
CA PHE A 56 -3.30 2.28 8.43
C PHE A 56 -2.00 2.21 7.64
N ARG A 57 -0.90 2.77 8.17
CA ARG A 57 0.42 2.73 7.50
C ARG A 57 0.87 1.30 7.20
N ARG A 58 0.65 0.35 8.12
CA ARG A 58 0.95 -1.07 7.87
C ARG A 58 0.15 -1.63 6.68
N LYS A 59 -1.14 -1.34 6.61
CA LYS A 59 -2.00 -1.80 5.51
C LYS A 59 -1.67 -1.11 4.19
N LEU A 60 -1.32 0.16 4.22
CA LEU A 60 -0.85 0.89 3.07
C LEU A 60 0.47 0.31 2.53
N GLU A 61 1.39 -0.07 3.43
CA GLU A 61 2.65 -0.73 3.05
C GLU A 61 2.39 -2.10 2.43
N GLU A 62 1.45 -2.87 2.98
CA GLU A 62 1.01 -4.15 2.41
C GLU A 62 0.43 -3.95 1.00
N LEU A 63 -0.43 -2.94 0.81
CA LEU A 63 -1.00 -2.60 -0.50
C LEU A 63 0.08 -2.17 -1.50
N PHE A 64 1.05 -1.38 -1.06
CA PHE A 64 2.20 -0.97 -1.86
C PHE A 64 3.01 -2.19 -2.29
N GLN A 65 3.30 -3.12 -1.37
CA GLN A 65 3.99 -4.35 -1.68
C GLN A 65 3.23 -5.19 -2.70
N ILE A 66 1.91 -5.38 -2.53
CA ILE A 66 1.09 -6.14 -3.49
C ILE A 66 1.15 -5.48 -4.88
N SER A 67 0.97 -4.16 -4.94
CA SER A 67 0.95 -3.40 -6.20
C SER A 67 2.31 -3.40 -6.91
N VAL A 68 3.42 -3.50 -6.18
CA VAL A 68 4.78 -3.56 -6.73
C VAL A 68 5.19 -5.00 -7.04
N LEU A 69 4.77 -5.97 -6.22
CA LEU A 69 5.16 -7.39 -6.32
C LEU A 69 4.39 -8.10 -7.44
N GLU A 70 3.15 -7.72 -7.75
CA GLU A 70 2.44 -8.28 -8.92
C GLU A 70 3.11 -7.93 -10.26
N ASP A 71 4.00 -6.94 -10.31
CA ASP A 71 4.84 -6.63 -11.48
C ASP A 71 6.09 -7.55 -11.56
N LEU A 72 6.44 -8.23 -10.46
CA LEU A 72 7.54 -9.20 -10.42
C LEU A 72 6.99 -10.62 -10.68
N PRO A 73 7.58 -11.39 -11.60
CA PRO A 73 7.22 -12.80 -11.75
C PRO A 73 7.54 -13.53 -10.44
N ALA A 74 6.50 -14.11 -9.82
CA ALA A 74 6.57 -14.74 -8.51
C ALA A 74 7.69 -15.81 -8.40
N PRO A 75 8.32 -15.92 -7.23
CA PRO A 75 8.56 -17.23 -6.63
C PRO A 75 7.62 -17.42 -5.45
N ALA A 76 7.00 -18.59 -5.43
CA ALA A 76 6.04 -19.05 -4.44
C ALA A 76 6.56 -19.01 -2.99
N VAL A 77 5.60 -19.10 -2.07
CA VAL A 77 5.68 -19.62 -0.69
C VAL A 77 5.57 -18.57 0.43
N GLY A 78 4.38 -18.58 1.05
CA GLY A 78 4.28 -18.76 2.50
C GLY A 78 4.16 -17.50 3.35
N ARG A 79 3.07 -17.43 4.12
CA ARG A 79 2.93 -16.66 5.36
C ARG A 79 4.27 -16.54 6.09
N GLY A 80 4.92 -15.39 5.97
CA GLY A 80 6.25 -15.18 6.52
C GLY A 80 6.63 -13.72 6.45
N LEU A 81 6.37 -13.02 7.55
CA LEU A 81 7.05 -11.79 7.91
C LEU A 81 8.57 -11.91 7.63
N LEU A 82 9.16 -10.82 7.14
CA LEU A 82 10.60 -10.55 7.10
C LEU A 82 11.41 -11.33 6.07
N SER A 83 11.71 -10.69 4.95
CA SER A 83 13.06 -10.61 4.36
C SER A 83 12.97 -9.92 3.00
N LEU A 84 14.02 -9.19 2.62
CA LEU A 84 14.25 -8.54 1.31
C LEU A 84 14.16 -7.00 1.28
N PHE A 85 14.56 -6.32 2.36
CA PHE A 85 15.41 -5.13 2.17
C PHE A 85 16.84 -5.60 1.88
N ARG A 86 17.10 -6.02 0.64
CA ARG A 86 18.46 -6.17 0.12
C ARG A 86 18.68 -5.16 -0.99
N ARG A 87 18.85 -3.88 -0.62
CA ARG A 87 19.34 -2.85 -1.56
C ARG A 87 20.84 -2.69 -1.36
N ARG A 88 21.56 -3.56 -2.08
CA ARG A 88 22.80 -3.31 -2.82
C ARG A 88 23.32 -1.87 -2.67
N MET A 89 24.34 -1.70 -1.81
CA MET A 89 25.29 -0.58 -1.96
C MET A 89 26.05 -0.76 -3.28
N VAL A 90 26.17 0.31 -4.02
CA VAL A 90 26.84 0.44 -5.33
C VAL A 90 28.35 0.65 -5.08
N PRO A 91 29.25 0.15 -5.96
CA PRO A 91 30.70 0.22 -5.76
C PRO A 91 31.28 1.58 -6.18
N SER A 92 32.43 1.94 -5.62
CA SER A 92 33.41 2.89 -6.19
C SER A 92 34.79 2.47 -5.74
#